data_AF-A0A956QZ09-F1
#
_entry.id   AF-A0A956QZ09-F1
#
_cell.length_a   1.000
_cell.length_b   1.000
_cell.length_c   1.000
_cell.angle_alpha   90.00
_cell.angle_beta   90.00
_cell.angle_gamma   90.00
#
_symmetry.space_group_name_H-M   'P 1'
#
loop_
_entity.id
_entity.type
_entity.pdbx_description
1 polymer ?
#
loop_
_entity_poly.entity_id
_entity_poly.type
_entity_poly.pdbx_seq_one_letter_code
_entity_poly.pdbx_strand_id
1 'polypeptide(L)'
;MLKRRTTSHKEDESNMNQVRRHQAAQAALNDIRWLLQGEGDEVDSDDGETYLDGPTIILLLEQNFDRLDPNNDGIDREEVMRALMNPQSFTTDEYEMLRLITKYFDTIINMSDDEEGEETRITRADLKVLEQFLVHSKMTLKELHSWCSIAAAPGGGDEIGPPPLSG
;
A
#
# COMPACT_ATOMS: atom_id res chain seq x y z
N MET A 1 -2.17 13.26 -55.98
CA MET A 1 -1.77 13.90 -54.70
C MET A 1 -3.06 14.23 -53.97
N LEU A 2 -3.45 13.62 -52.85
CA LEU A 2 -2.82 13.65 -51.53
C LEU A 2 -3.37 12.50 -50.67
N LYS A 3 -2.48 11.85 -49.90
CA LYS A 3 -2.78 10.92 -48.79
C LYS A 3 -3.39 11.67 -47.59
N ARG A 4 -4.17 10.96 -46.77
CA ARG A 4 -4.34 11.04 -45.29
C ARG A 4 -5.75 10.52 -44.91
N ARG A 5 -6.04 9.80 -43.82
CA ARG A 5 -5.32 9.14 -42.71
C ARG A 5 -6.41 8.29 -42.02
N THR A 6 -6.19 6.99 -41.82
CA THR A 6 -7.08 6.10 -41.04
C THR A 6 -6.40 5.80 -39.71
N THR A 7 -6.70 6.58 -38.66
CA THR A 7 -6.12 6.42 -37.31
C THR A 7 -7.12 6.91 -36.25
N SER A 8 -8.28 6.25 -36.10
CA SER A 8 -9.29 6.69 -35.11
C SER A 8 -10.05 5.53 -34.44
N HIS A 9 -9.56 4.28 -34.51
CA HIS A 9 -10.27 3.12 -33.94
C HIS A 9 -9.45 2.31 -32.92
N LYS A 10 -8.14 2.57 -32.76
CA LYS A 10 -7.28 1.81 -31.82
C LYS A 10 -7.20 2.41 -30.42
N GLU A 11 -7.49 3.71 -30.27
CA GLU A 11 -7.36 4.42 -29.01
C GLU A 11 -8.57 4.16 -28.08
N ASP A 12 -9.78 4.03 -28.64
CA ASP A 12 -11.01 3.74 -27.87
C ASP A 12 -11.02 2.32 -27.26
N GLU A 13 -10.52 1.31 -27.96
CA GLU A 13 -10.47 -0.07 -27.42
C GLU A 13 -9.46 -0.20 -26.28
N SER A 14 -8.36 0.55 -26.32
CA SER A 14 -7.33 0.54 -25.26
C SER A 14 -7.86 1.19 -23.99
N ASN A 15 -8.59 2.31 -24.12
CA ASN A 15 -9.19 3.02 -23.00
C ASN A 15 -10.29 2.19 -22.33
N MET A 16 -11.12 1.50 -23.13
CA MET A 16 -12.22 0.66 -22.61
C MET A 16 -11.71 -0.61 -21.91
N ASN A 17 -10.53 -1.12 -22.28
CA ASN A 17 -9.89 -2.26 -21.61
C ASN A 17 -9.23 -1.83 -20.27
N GLN A 18 -8.69 -0.61 -20.21
CA GLN A 18 -8.12 -0.03 -18.99
C GLN A 18 -9.20 0.24 -17.93
N VAL A 19 -10.38 0.76 -18.34
CA VAL A 19 -11.54 0.95 -17.46
C VAL A 19 -12.06 -0.38 -16.91
N ARG A 20 -12.11 -1.44 -17.74
CA ARG A 20 -12.57 -2.77 -17.29
C ARG A 20 -11.58 -3.43 -16.33
N ARG A 21 -10.28 -3.25 -16.53
CA ARG A 21 -9.24 -3.73 -15.60
C ARG A 21 -9.29 -2.97 -14.27
N HIS A 22 -9.49 -1.66 -14.32
CA HIS A 22 -9.65 -0.83 -13.12
C HIS A 22 -10.91 -1.21 -12.34
N GLN A 23 -12.03 -1.48 -13.03
CA GLN A 23 -13.25 -1.99 -12.40
C GLN A 23 -13.09 -3.40 -11.82
N ALA A 24 -12.36 -4.29 -12.51
CA ALA A 24 -12.06 -5.63 -12.00
C ALA A 24 -11.13 -5.59 -10.78
N ALA A 25 -10.15 -4.69 -10.77
CA ALA A 25 -9.27 -4.45 -9.63
C ALA A 25 -10.05 -3.84 -8.45
N GLN A 26 -10.94 -2.88 -8.69
CA GLN A 26 -11.85 -2.36 -7.66
C GLN A 26 -12.83 -3.40 -7.14
N ALA A 27 -13.33 -4.30 -8.00
CA ALA A 27 -14.18 -5.41 -7.57
C ALA A 27 -13.40 -6.41 -6.71
N ALA A 28 -12.17 -6.76 -7.10
CA ALA A 28 -11.29 -7.62 -6.30
C ALA A 28 -10.91 -6.97 -4.95
N LEU A 29 -10.65 -5.66 -4.94
CA LEU A 29 -10.39 -4.90 -3.72
C LEU A 29 -11.62 -4.84 -2.80
N ASN A 30 -12.83 -4.72 -3.37
CA ASN A 30 -14.07 -4.80 -2.60
C ASN A 30 -14.33 -6.21 -2.08
N ASP A 31 -14.00 -7.26 -2.84
CA ASP A 31 -14.09 -8.66 -2.38
C ASP A 31 -13.07 -8.97 -1.27
N ILE A 32 -11.86 -8.42 -1.35
CA ILE A 32 -10.84 -8.52 -0.28
C ILE A 32 -11.26 -7.74 0.95
N ARG A 33 -11.82 -6.54 0.76
CA ARG A 33 -12.42 -5.74 1.83
C ARG A 33 -13.59 -6.47 2.48
N TRP A 34 -14.40 -7.19 1.71
CA TRP A 34 -15.48 -8.03 2.20
C TRP A 34 -14.95 -9.25 2.97
N LEU A 35 -13.89 -9.91 2.48
CA LEU A 35 -13.20 -11.01 3.20
C LEU A 35 -12.54 -10.55 4.51
N LEU A 36 -12.12 -9.27 4.58
CA LEU A 36 -11.60 -8.65 5.80
C LEU A 36 -12.71 -8.17 6.75
N GLN A 37 -13.95 -8.04 6.28
CA GLN A 37 -15.08 -7.47 7.05
C GLN A 37 -16.25 -8.43 7.31
N GLY A 38 -16.20 -9.69 6.88
CA GLY A 38 -17.38 -10.56 6.91
C GLY A 38 -17.15 -11.97 7.45
N GLU A 39 -17.33 -12.16 8.76
CA GLU A 39 -18.44 -12.96 9.31
C GLU A 39 -18.59 -12.65 10.80
N GLY A 40 -19.81 -12.29 11.20
CA GLY A 40 -20.10 -11.56 12.43
C GLY A 40 -20.11 -12.38 13.71
N ASP A 41 -19.76 -11.71 14.80
CA ASP A 41 -20.64 -11.56 15.95
C ASP A 41 -20.17 -10.32 16.73
N GLU A 42 -21.06 -9.69 17.48
CA GLU A 42 -20.73 -8.55 18.34
C GLU A 42 -19.71 -8.96 19.40
N VAL A 43 -18.44 -8.69 19.14
CA VAL A 43 -17.37 -8.68 20.13
C VAL A 43 -16.46 -7.50 19.85
N ASP A 44 -16.30 -6.63 20.85
CA ASP A 44 -15.15 -5.75 21.06
C ASP A 44 -13.85 -6.58 21.01
N SER A 45 -13.43 -7.03 19.84
CA SER A 45 -12.23 -7.82 19.62
C SER A 45 -11.27 -7.03 18.76
N ASP A 46 -10.52 -6.18 19.46
CA ASP A 46 -9.17 -5.75 19.15
C ASP A 46 -8.90 -5.43 17.67
N ASP A 47 -9.26 -4.19 17.32
CA ASP A 47 -9.11 -3.58 16.02
C ASP A 47 -7.61 -3.38 15.67
N GLY A 48 -6.94 -4.46 15.28
CA GLY A 48 -5.70 -4.42 14.51
C GLY A 48 -4.42 -4.03 15.24
N GLU A 49 -4.22 -4.50 16.48
CA GLU A 49 -2.85 -4.61 17.00
C GLU A 49 -2.20 -5.87 16.41
N THR A 50 -1.39 -5.67 15.38
CA THR A 50 -0.40 -6.69 15.04
C THR A 50 0.53 -6.89 16.23
N TYR A 51 0.93 -8.13 16.49
CA TYR A 51 1.95 -8.41 17.50
C TYR A 51 3.36 -8.01 17.03
N LEU A 52 3.52 -7.65 15.74
CA LEU A 52 4.79 -7.21 15.19
C LEU A 52 5.03 -5.75 15.56
N ASP A 53 6.17 -5.48 16.20
CA ASP A 53 6.62 -4.12 16.43
C ASP A 53 7.18 -3.47 15.15
N GLY A 54 7.27 -2.14 15.17
CA GLY A 54 7.77 -1.34 14.05
C GLY A 54 9.13 -1.84 13.51
N PRO A 55 10.16 -2.04 14.36
CA PRO A 55 11.44 -2.59 13.93
C PRO A 55 11.35 -3.96 13.26
N THR A 56 10.50 -4.86 13.77
CA THR A 56 10.29 -6.19 13.19
C THR A 56 9.64 -6.10 11.82
N ILE A 57 8.64 -5.22 11.65
CA ILE A 57 8.00 -4.99 10.35
C ILE A 57 9.04 -4.51 9.32
N ILE A 58 9.87 -3.54 9.68
CA ILE A 58 10.92 -3.03 8.79
C ILE A 58 11.91 -4.13 8.44
N LEU A 59 12.41 -4.87 9.44
CA LEU A 59 13.36 -5.95 9.21
C LEU A 59 12.80 -7.02 8.26
N LEU A 60 11.56 -7.44 8.47
CA LEU A 60 10.90 -8.44 7.63
C LEU A 60 10.70 -7.90 6.22
N LEU A 61 10.26 -6.65 6.07
CA LEU A 61 10.04 -6.02 4.78
C LEU A 61 11.36 -5.85 4.01
N GLU A 62 12.44 -5.43 4.66
CA GLU A 62 13.77 -5.34 4.05
C GLU A 62 14.30 -6.69 3.57
N GLN A 63 14.18 -7.73 4.40
CA GLN A 63 14.59 -9.10 4.07
C GLN A 63 13.80 -9.68 2.90
N ASN A 64 12.54 -9.27 2.77
CA ASN A 64 11.62 -9.76 1.76
C ASN A 64 11.52 -8.88 0.52
N PHE A 65 12.11 -7.69 0.53
CA PHE A 65 11.90 -6.70 -0.53
C PHE A 65 12.23 -7.26 -1.91
N ASP A 66 13.43 -7.81 -2.09
CA ASP A 66 13.86 -8.38 -3.37
C ASP A 66 13.07 -9.64 -3.77
N ARG A 67 12.43 -10.31 -2.79
CA ARG A 67 11.53 -11.45 -3.03
C ARG A 67 10.16 -11.00 -3.49
N LEU A 68 9.70 -9.84 -3.01
CA LEU A 68 8.43 -9.23 -3.35
C LEU A 68 8.51 -8.44 -4.67
N ASP A 69 9.65 -7.82 -4.96
CA ASP A 69 9.95 -7.00 -6.15
C ASP A 69 11.01 -7.68 -7.05
N PRO A 70 10.64 -8.74 -7.82
CA PRO A 70 11.58 -9.48 -8.66
C PRO A 70 12.07 -8.71 -9.91
N ASN A 71 11.33 -7.68 -10.29
CA ASN A 71 11.51 -6.73 -11.41
C ASN A 71 12.35 -5.52 -11.01
N ASN A 72 12.53 -5.28 -9.71
CA ASN A 72 13.30 -4.19 -9.12
C ASN A 72 12.80 -2.81 -9.59
N ASP A 73 11.48 -2.65 -9.64
CA ASP A 73 10.80 -1.37 -9.95
C ASP A 73 9.89 -0.87 -8.82
N GLY A 74 10.01 -1.45 -7.63
CA GLY A 74 9.19 -1.15 -6.44
C GLY A 74 8.06 -2.15 -6.29
N ILE A 75 7.63 -2.39 -5.04
CA ILE A 75 6.60 -3.39 -4.75
C ILE A 75 5.22 -2.83 -5.11
N ASP A 76 4.56 -3.41 -6.10
CA ASP A 76 3.19 -3.06 -6.47
C ASP A 76 2.12 -3.86 -5.71
N ARG A 77 0.85 -3.47 -5.84
CA ARG A 77 -0.26 -4.18 -5.19
C ARG A 77 -0.41 -5.62 -5.66
N GLU A 78 -0.19 -5.90 -6.94
CA GLU A 78 -0.33 -7.26 -7.47
C GLU A 78 0.72 -8.19 -6.87
N GLU A 79 1.93 -7.70 -6.66
CA GLU A 79 3.03 -8.44 -6.05
C GLU A 79 2.74 -8.80 -4.60
N VAL A 80 2.23 -7.85 -3.80
CA VAL A 80 1.79 -8.14 -2.42
C VAL A 80 0.63 -9.15 -2.42
N MET A 81 -0.33 -9.01 -3.34
CA MET A 81 -1.45 -9.94 -3.45
C MET A 81 -1.00 -11.35 -3.86
N ARG A 82 -0.05 -11.47 -4.80
CA ARG A 82 0.55 -12.75 -5.20
C ARG A 82 1.29 -13.41 -4.04
N ALA A 83 1.96 -12.63 -3.20
CA ALA A 83 2.60 -13.12 -1.99
C ALA A 83 1.57 -13.65 -0.99
N LEU A 84 0.47 -12.92 -0.74
CA LEU A 84 -0.63 -13.36 0.12
C LEU A 84 -1.34 -14.63 -0.38
N MET A 85 -1.44 -14.82 -1.70
CA MET A 85 -2.01 -16.04 -2.29
C MET A 85 -1.12 -17.28 -2.12
N ASN A 86 0.14 -17.12 -1.71
CA ASN A 86 1.11 -18.20 -1.52
C ASN A 86 1.64 -18.27 -0.07
N PRO A 87 0.77 -18.42 0.95
CA PRO A 87 1.16 -18.32 2.36
C PRO A 87 2.23 -19.34 2.77
N GLN A 88 2.31 -20.49 2.10
CA GLN A 88 3.31 -21.54 2.38
C GLN A 88 4.75 -21.11 2.07
N SER A 89 4.93 -20.04 1.29
CA SER A 89 6.26 -19.51 0.94
C SER A 89 6.79 -18.54 2.00
N PHE A 90 5.97 -18.16 2.97
CA PHE A 90 6.26 -17.15 3.98
C PHE A 90 6.16 -17.76 5.38
N THR A 91 6.97 -17.25 6.32
CA THR A 91 6.77 -17.55 7.74
C THR A 91 5.52 -16.84 8.26
N THR A 92 5.07 -17.23 9.45
CA THR A 92 3.92 -16.57 10.10
C THR A 92 4.13 -15.06 10.24
N ASP A 93 5.33 -14.64 10.66
CA ASP A 93 5.65 -13.23 10.86
C ASP A 93 5.73 -12.48 9.52
N GLU A 94 6.31 -13.11 8.49
CA GLU A 94 6.33 -12.54 7.14
C GLU A 94 4.92 -12.38 6.57
N TYR A 95 4.06 -13.37 6.78
CA TYR A 95 2.68 -13.32 6.30
C TYR A 95 1.87 -12.23 7.02
N GLU A 96 2.06 -12.07 8.33
CA GLU A 96 1.41 -10.98 9.07
C GLU A 96 1.93 -9.60 8.62
N MET A 97 3.23 -9.47 8.35
CA MET A 97 3.81 -8.28 7.72
C MET A 97 3.17 -7.98 6.35
N LEU A 98 2.93 -8.98 5.50
CA LEU A 98 2.24 -8.80 4.21
C LEU A 98 0.78 -8.33 4.39
N ARG A 99 0.06 -8.83 5.39
CA ARG A 99 -1.30 -8.38 5.70
C ARG A 99 -1.32 -6.92 6.11
N LEU A 100 -0.35 -6.48 6.91
CA LEU A 100 -0.21 -5.08 7.32
C LEU A 100 0.13 -4.17 6.15
N ILE A 101 1.11 -4.54 5.32
CA ILE A 101 1.46 -3.75 4.13
C ILE A 101 0.24 -3.64 3.22
N THR A 102 -0.50 -4.72 3.00
CA THR A 102 -1.71 -4.68 2.18
C THR A 102 -2.75 -3.70 2.73
N LYS A 103 -2.96 -3.71 4.05
CA LYS A 103 -3.91 -2.83 4.73
C LYS A 103 -3.49 -1.36 4.65
N TYR A 104 -2.20 -1.08 4.77
CA TYR A 104 -1.65 0.27 4.83
C TYR A 104 -0.94 0.71 3.54
N PHE A 105 -1.18 0.00 2.43
CA PHE A 105 -0.44 0.18 1.18
C PHE A 105 -0.48 1.63 0.69
N ASP A 106 -1.68 2.24 0.64
CA ASP A 106 -1.84 3.63 0.23
C ASP A 106 -1.11 4.60 1.16
N THR A 107 -1.00 4.28 2.45
CA THR A 107 -0.26 5.13 3.38
C THR A 107 1.24 5.03 3.11
N ILE A 108 1.73 3.83 2.81
CA ILE A 108 3.16 3.56 2.61
C ILE A 108 3.66 4.18 1.30
N ILE A 109 2.95 4.02 0.18
CA ILE A 109 3.38 4.58 -1.12
C ILE A 109 3.34 6.11 -1.16
N ASN A 110 2.59 6.75 -0.26
CA ASN A 110 2.52 8.22 -0.18
C ASN A 110 3.51 8.78 0.86
N MET A 111 4.53 8.01 1.27
CA MET A 111 5.50 8.45 2.28
C MET A 111 6.65 9.24 1.68
N SER A 112 7.12 8.88 0.48
CA SER A 112 7.99 9.73 -0.32
C SER A 112 7.33 10.15 -1.63
N ASP A 113 7.59 11.38 -2.03
CA ASP A 113 7.27 11.91 -3.37
C ASP A 113 8.49 11.64 -4.25
N ASP A 114 8.66 10.37 -4.64
CA ASP A 114 9.79 9.91 -5.45
C ASP A 114 9.40 9.33 -6.82
N GLU A 115 8.11 9.20 -7.11
CA GLU A 115 7.59 8.83 -8.44
C GLU A 115 7.11 10.04 -9.24
N GLU A 116 7.30 10.03 -10.56
CA GLU A 116 6.69 11.03 -11.44
C GLU A 116 5.21 10.66 -11.70
N GLY A 117 4.29 11.21 -10.91
CA GLY A 117 2.85 11.10 -11.17
C GLY A 117 2.05 10.58 -9.99
N GLU A 118 1.20 9.58 -10.22
CA GLU A 118 0.49 8.90 -9.13
C GLU A 118 1.45 7.89 -8.48
N GLU A 119 1.58 7.95 -7.15
CA GLU A 119 2.33 6.95 -6.37
C GLU A 119 1.63 5.59 -6.47
N THR A 120 2.33 4.59 -6.99
CA THR A 120 1.73 3.28 -7.26
C THR A 120 2.48 2.11 -6.65
N ARG A 121 3.70 2.34 -6.16
CA ARG A 121 4.59 1.27 -5.69
C ARG A 121 5.27 1.67 -4.39
N ILE A 122 5.59 0.68 -3.58
CA ILE A 122 6.40 0.89 -2.39
C ILE A 122 7.86 0.85 -2.82
N THR A 123 8.52 1.99 -2.79
CA THR A 123 9.92 2.13 -3.16
C THR A 123 10.85 1.93 -1.96
N ARG A 124 12.16 1.87 -2.22
CA ARG A 124 13.17 1.88 -1.15
C ARG A 124 13.20 3.23 -0.42
N ALA A 125 12.69 4.32 -1.01
CA ALA A 125 12.58 5.61 -0.36
C ALA A 125 11.42 5.58 0.66
N ASP A 126 10.26 5.03 0.29
CA ASP A 126 9.14 4.83 1.21
C ASP A 126 9.55 3.99 2.42
N LEU A 127 10.28 2.89 2.20
CA LEU A 127 10.78 2.05 3.29
C LEU A 127 11.61 2.83 4.31
N LYS A 128 12.45 3.76 3.86
CA LYS A 128 13.28 4.57 4.75
C LYS A 128 12.45 5.55 5.54
N VAL A 129 11.45 6.17 4.91
CA VAL A 129 10.54 7.08 5.61
C VAL A 129 9.69 6.31 6.62
N LEU A 130 9.19 5.13 6.22
CA LEU A 130 8.48 4.22 7.09
C LEU A 130 9.33 3.78 8.29
N GLU A 131 10.61 3.44 8.06
CA GLU A 131 11.56 3.11 9.13
C GLU A 131 11.69 4.27 10.11
N GLN A 132 11.81 5.51 9.63
CA GLN A 132 11.89 6.67 10.52
C GLN A 132 10.66 6.79 11.43
N PHE A 133 9.45 6.56 10.89
CA PHE A 133 8.23 6.66 11.71
C PHE A 133 8.06 5.48 12.66
N LEU A 134 8.28 4.25 12.19
CA LEU A 134 8.06 3.06 12.99
C LEU A 134 9.16 2.86 14.05
N VAL A 135 10.41 3.19 13.72
CA VAL A 135 11.56 2.96 14.60
C VAL A 135 11.90 4.20 15.42
N HIS A 136 12.01 5.38 14.80
CA HIS A 136 12.45 6.58 15.52
C HIS A 136 11.31 7.29 16.23
N SER A 137 10.13 7.40 15.62
CA SER A 137 8.96 7.99 16.27
C SER A 137 8.21 7.02 17.18
N LYS A 138 8.60 5.73 17.19
CA LYS A 138 7.97 4.63 17.94
C LYS A 138 6.46 4.53 17.67
N MET A 139 6.04 4.86 16.45
CA MET A 139 4.64 4.79 16.04
C MET A 139 4.32 3.40 15.49
N THR A 140 3.09 2.99 15.67
CA THR A 140 2.49 1.86 14.96
C THR A 140 2.02 2.28 13.56
N LEU A 141 1.86 1.31 12.65
CA LEU A 141 1.27 1.57 11.33
C LEU A 141 -0.14 2.19 11.42
N LYS A 142 -0.91 1.81 12.45
CA LYS A 142 -2.24 2.35 12.72
C LYS A 142 -2.19 3.85 13.08
N GLU A 143 -1.29 4.23 13.97
CA GLU A 143 -1.07 5.63 14.36
C GLU A 143 -0.59 6.46 13.18
N LEU A 144 0.32 5.90 12.38
CA LEU A 144 0.83 6.55 11.17
C LEU A 144 -0.27 6.79 10.12
N HIS A 145 -1.10 5.78 9.86
CA HIS A 145 -2.28 5.93 8.99
C HIS A 145 -3.25 7.00 9.51
N SER A 146 -3.50 7.03 10.83
CA SER A 146 -4.34 8.05 11.44
C SER A 146 -3.76 9.45 11.25
N TRP A 147 -2.44 9.60 11.41
CA TRP A 147 -1.75 10.87 11.22
C TRP A 147 -1.83 11.35 9.77
N CYS A 148 -1.56 10.49 8.78
CA CYS A 148 -1.69 10.82 7.35
C CYS A 148 -3.14 11.20 6.98
N SER A 149 -4.13 10.48 7.53
CA SER A 149 -5.55 10.77 7.29
C SER A 149 -5.96 12.15 7.81
N ILE A 150 -5.42 12.58 8.95
CA ILE A 150 -5.66 13.92 9.51
C ILE A 150 -4.98 14.98 8.65
N ALA A 151 -3.77 14.70 8.15
CA ALA A 151 -3.03 15.60 7.25
C ALA A 151 -3.75 15.84 5.91
N ALA A 152 -4.47 14.85 5.38
CA ALA A 152 -5.17 14.93 4.10
C ALA A 152 -6.56 15.60 4.16
N ALA A 153 -7.07 15.98 5.35
CA ALA A 153 -8.43 16.51 5.49
C ALA A 153 -8.55 17.98 5.01
N PRO A 154 -9.61 18.35 4.27
CA PRO A 154 -9.84 19.73 3.80
C PRO A 154 -10.18 20.63 5.00
N GLY A 155 -9.17 21.34 5.49
CA GLY A 155 -9.23 22.13 6.73
C GLY A 155 -8.04 21.91 7.68
N GLY A 156 -7.18 20.91 7.41
CA GLY A 156 -5.85 20.78 8.02
C GLY A 156 -4.88 21.82 7.47
N GLY A 157 -5.19 23.10 7.66
CA GLY A 157 -4.33 24.20 7.23
C GLY A 157 -3.04 24.22 8.04
N ASP A 158 -1.91 24.42 7.36
CA ASP A 158 -0.62 25.01 7.80
C ASP A 158 0.02 24.61 9.17
N GLU A 159 -0.61 23.76 9.99
CA GLU A 159 -0.21 23.47 11.39
C GLU A 159 0.02 21.98 11.68
N ILE A 160 -0.19 21.08 10.70
CA ILE A 160 0.24 19.68 10.84
C ILE A 160 1.73 19.65 10.49
N GLY A 161 2.54 20.13 11.45
CA GLY A 161 3.98 19.95 11.41
C GLY A 161 4.37 18.47 11.41
N PRO A 162 5.67 18.15 11.16
CA PRO A 162 6.15 16.78 11.22
C PRO A 162 5.68 16.12 12.52
N PRO A 163 5.36 14.81 12.51
CA PRO A 163 4.87 14.15 13.70
C PRO A 163 5.87 14.36 14.84
N PRO A 164 5.40 14.49 16.08
CA PRO A 164 6.28 14.80 17.20
C PRO A 164 7.39 13.74 17.26
N LEU A 165 8.64 14.18 17.10
CA LEU A 165 9.79 13.34 17.40
C LEU A 165 9.73 13.03 18.88
N SER A 166 9.32 11.82 19.22
CA SER A 166 9.29 11.32 20.59
C SER A 166 10.72 11.32 21.13
N GLY A 167 11.04 12.36 21.91
CA GLY A 167 12.30 12.49 22.64
C GLY A 167 12.45 11.49 23.77
#